data_AF-A0A1H5NI34-F1
#
_entry.id   AF-A0A1H5NI34-F1
#
_cell.length_a   1.000
_cell.length_b   1.000
_cell.length_c   1.000
_cell.angle_alpha   90.00
_cell.angle_beta   90.00
_cell.angle_gamma   90.00
#
_symmetry.space_group_name_H-M   'P 1'
#
loop_
_entity.id
_entity.type
_entity.pdbx_description
1 polymer ?
#
loop_
_entity_poly.entity_id
_entity_poly.type
_entity_poly.pdbx_seq_one_letter_code
_entity_poly.pdbx_strand_id
1 'polypeptide(L)'
;MVDNTSQIVTDISHAKVKAVAERVVQELRLAADKVAAHHAEPARYPMPEDKDAAEHLLAQRFDRLSDDKKKRAADAVVADLKDVAGRARRLGDLARVDLRSPASVDAQIRRMPFPERLKFPADELKKLPFLLPEELQAGAGTAAAPSALHKLELRIHSVKCLAETSELGSDEISLAGTSVDENGDALKISPFDVRSFDDGDVKTYAPPKQFHWFNLDEGGTTYPKSYFVTLVLAETDFGGLATYVDRLLDMVRTKVATYLAAAVGGAIGASGGVLGVLIGMAVGAAVGWAFDQLKGIVEDDVFAPVTLSTVIPALTGRWNGKPETAAASAEYRGFGGHYRVTYTWRMFN
;
A
#
# COMPACT_ATOMS: atom_id res chain seq x y z
N MET A 1 16.16 -2.15 27.84
CA MET A 1 16.60 -2.00 26.43
C MET A 1 15.37 -1.64 25.63
N VAL A 2 15.50 -0.80 24.61
CA VAL A 2 14.37 -0.44 23.75
C VAL A 2 14.10 -1.63 22.83
N ASP A 3 12.89 -2.17 22.89
CA ASP A 3 12.49 -3.32 22.09
C ASP A 3 12.02 -2.89 20.69
N ASN A 4 12.29 -3.74 19.72
CA ASN A 4 11.72 -3.63 18.38
C ASN A 4 10.21 -3.86 18.46
N THR A 5 9.45 -3.16 17.61
CA THR A 5 7.99 -3.34 17.53
C THR A 5 7.59 -3.78 16.13
N SER A 6 6.51 -4.55 16.01
CA SER A 6 5.97 -4.97 14.71
C SER A 6 4.46 -5.07 14.77
N GLN A 7 3.77 -4.66 13.71
CA GLN A 7 2.31 -4.68 13.66
C GLN A 7 1.80 -4.76 12.21
N ILE A 8 0.54 -5.19 12.06
CA ILE A 8 -0.22 -5.02 10.82
C ILE A 8 -0.78 -3.59 10.82
N VAL A 9 -0.53 -2.85 9.75
CA VAL A 9 -1.03 -1.48 9.57
C VAL A 9 -2.45 -1.56 9.05
N THR A 10 -3.42 -1.12 9.86
CA THR A 10 -4.85 -1.13 9.52
C THR A 10 -5.46 0.26 9.34
N ASP A 11 -4.84 1.31 9.87
CA ASP A 11 -5.28 2.70 9.70
C ASP A 11 -4.09 3.68 9.81
N ILE A 12 -4.30 4.91 9.36
CA ILE A 12 -3.37 6.03 9.53
C ILE A 12 -3.90 6.92 10.66
N SER A 13 -3.23 6.87 11.82
CA SER A 13 -3.59 7.71 12.98
C SER A 13 -3.34 9.20 12.75
N HIS A 14 -2.36 9.55 11.91
CA HIS A 14 -2.01 10.95 11.65
C HIS A 14 -2.94 11.59 10.61
N ALA A 15 -3.81 12.51 11.05
CA ALA A 15 -4.87 13.10 10.22
C ALA A 15 -4.38 13.70 8.88
N LYS A 16 -3.24 14.38 8.85
CA LYS A 16 -2.71 14.92 7.57
C LYS A 16 -2.17 13.85 6.62
N VAL A 17 -1.52 12.82 7.16
CA VAL A 17 -1.01 11.70 6.37
C VAL A 17 -2.19 10.95 5.76
N LYS A 18 -3.24 10.73 6.58
CA LYS A 18 -4.52 10.19 6.15
C LYS A 18 -5.14 11.02 5.03
N ALA A 19 -5.23 12.35 5.19
CA ALA A 19 -5.79 13.23 4.17
C ALA A 19 -4.97 13.25 2.87
N VAL A 20 -3.64 13.09 2.93
CA VAL A 20 -2.78 12.93 1.74
C VAL A 20 -3.04 11.59 1.05
N ALA A 21 -3.09 10.50 1.80
CA ALA A 21 -3.44 9.17 1.29
C ALA A 21 -4.84 9.14 0.66
N GLU A 22 -5.84 9.73 1.32
CA GLU A 22 -7.19 9.89 0.79
C GLU A 22 -7.19 10.68 -0.52
N ARG A 23 -6.41 11.75 -0.63
CA ARG A 23 -6.27 12.51 -1.89
C ARG A 23 -5.76 11.63 -3.04
N VAL A 24 -4.77 10.76 -2.79
CA VAL A 24 -4.24 9.81 -3.80
C VAL A 24 -5.33 8.82 -4.22
N VAL A 25 -6.08 8.28 -3.26
CA VAL A 25 -7.18 7.35 -3.54
C VAL A 25 -8.28 8.03 -4.36
N GLN A 26 -8.64 9.27 -4.04
CA GLN A 26 -9.63 10.04 -4.81
C GLN A 26 -9.15 10.37 -6.23
N GLU A 27 -7.85 10.60 -6.41
CA GLU A 27 -7.26 10.75 -7.75
C GLU A 27 -7.40 9.46 -8.58
N LEU A 28 -7.10 8.30 -8.00
CA LEU A 28 -7.27 7.01 -8.70
C LEU A 28 -8.74 6.73 -9.01
N ARG A 29 -9.65 7.09 -8.09
CA ARG A 29 -11.08 7.03 -8.33
C ARG A 29 -11.50 7.92 -9.49
N LEU A 30 -10.97 9.14 -9.58
CA LEU A 30 -11.24 10.03 -10.71
C LEU A 30 -10.76 9.47 -12.05
N ALA A 31 -9.60 8.80 -12.06
CA ALA A 31 -9.10 8.10 -13.23
C ALA A 31 -10.04 6.94 -13.62
N ALA A 32 -10.53 6.18 -12.63
CA ALA A 32 -11.53 5.12 -12.85
C ALA A 32 -12.87 5.67 -13.36
N ASP A 33 -13.37 6.77 -12.78
CA ASP A 33 -14.57 7.47 -13.23
C ASP A 33 -14.42 7.85 -14.71
N LYS A 34 -13.25 8.37 -15.10
CA LYS A 34 -12.96 8.75 -16.49
C LYS A 34 -13.02 7.55 -17.43
N VAL A 35 -12.45 6.41 -17.04
CA VAL A 35 -12.51 5.16 -17.83
C VAL A 35 -13.95 4.69 -18.02
N ALA A 36 -14.75 4.68 -16.95
CA ALA A 36 -16.15 4.26 -17.04
C ALA A 36 -17.00 5.24 -17.89
N ALA A 37 -16.77 6.55 -17.74
CA ALA A 37 -17.43 7.56 -18.57
C ALA A 37 -17.01 7.47 -20.05
N HIS A 38 -15.73 7.20 -20.31
CA HIS A 38 -15.22 6.95 -21.66
C HIS A 38 -15.93 5.77 -22.33
N HIS A 39 -16.16 4.68 -21.61
CA HIS A 39 -16.84 3.52 -22.15
C HIS A 39 -18.27 3.85 -22.65
N ALA A 40 -19.01 4.70 -21.93
CA ALA A 40 -20.36 5.10 -22.35
C ALA A 40 -20.39 6.21 -23.41
N GLU A 41 -19.52 7.21 -23.32
CA GLU A 41 -19.48 8.36 -24.24
C GLU A 41 -18.02 8.71 -24.66
N PRO A 42 -17.36 7.90 -25.51
CA PRO A 42 -15.92 8.03 -25.80
C PRO A 42 -15.52 9.40 -26.36
N ALA A 43 -16.37 9.97 -27.22
CA ALA A 43 -16.14 11.28 -27.83
C ALA A 43 -16.22 12.44 -26.81
N ARG A 44 -16.96 12.26 -25.71
CA ARG A 44 -17.16 13.27 -24.67
C ARG A 44 -16.13 13.17 -23.55
N TYR A 45 -15.67 11.96 -23.25
CA TYR A 45 -14.68 11.68 -22.20
C TYR A 45 -13.47 10.98 -22.82
N PRO A 46 -12.62 11.68 -23.59
CA PRO A 46 -11.49 11.07 -24.27
C PRO A 46 -10.43 10.55 -23.28
N MET A 47 -9.90 9.36 -23.55
CA MET A 47 -8.75 8.81 -22.83
C MET A 47 -7.48 9.63 -23.10
N PRO A 48 -6.55 9.71 -22.14
CA PRO A 48 -5.29 10.43 -22.34
C PRO A 48 -4.40 9.78 -23.40
N GLU A 49 -3.60 10.59 -24.09
CA GLU A 49 -2.61 10.11 -25.07
C GLU A 49 -1.47 9.33 -24.40
N ASP A 50 -1.06 9.79 -23.22
CA ASP A 50 -0.04 9.15 -22.38
C ASP A 50 -0.51 7.75 -21.94
N LYS A 51 0.19 6.71 -22.41
CA LYS A 51 -0.12 5.30 -22.18
C LYS A 51 0.23 4.82 -20.78
N ASP A 52 1.06 5.57 -20.05
CA ASP A 52 1.44 5.27 -18.67
C ASP A 52 0.49 5.92 -17.65
N ALA A 53 -0.49 6.70 -18.11
CA ALA A 53 -1.51 7.29 -17.27
C ALA A 53 -2.35 6.22 -16.54
N ALA A 54 -2.80 6.55 -15.33
CA ALA A 54 -3.61 5.67 -14.47
C ALA A 54 -4.85 5.12 -15.21
N GLU A 55 -5.45 5.95 -16.05
CA GLU A 55 -6.62 5.59 -16.85
C GLU A 55 -6.35 4.36 -17.73
N HIS A 56 -5.18 4.22 -18.37
CA HIS A 56 -4.90 3.06 -19.22
C HIS A 56 -4.71 1.78 -18.40
N LEU A 57 -4.06 1.88 -17.24
CA LEU A 57 -3.94 0.74 -16.32
C LEU A 57 -5.32 0.26 -15.86
N LEU A 58 -6.19 1.20 -15.48
CA LEU A 58 -7.56 0.92 -15.03
C LEU A 58 -8.45 0.42 -16.17
N ALA A 59 -8.29 0.95 -17.38
CA ALA A 59 -9.01 0.50 -18.57
C ALA A 59 -8.73 -0.96 -18.90
N GLN A 60 -7.49 -1.43 -18.77
CA GLN A 60 -7.14 -2.83 -18.99
C GLN A 60 -7.95 -3.80 -18.13
N ARG A 61 -8.34 -3.40 -16.91
CA ARG A 61 -9.23 -4.18 -16.05
C ARG A 61 -10.70 -3.95 -16.36
N PHE A 62 -11.07 -2.69 -16.53
CA PHE A 62 -12.43 -2.31 -16.86
C PHE A 62 -12.94 -3.04 -18.12
N ASP A 63 -12.09 -3.24 -19.12
CA ASP A 63 -12.41 -3.93 -20.37
C ASP A 63 -12.71 -5.42 -20.19
N ARG A 64 -12.27 -6.04 -19.09
CA ARG A 64 -12.56 -7.45 -18.77
C ARG A 64 -13.88 -7.65 -18.03
N LEU A 65 -14.48 -6.58 -17.50
CA LEU A 65 -15.78 -6.65 -16.84
C LEU A 65 -16.89 -7.05 -17.84
N SER A 66 -17.94 -7.69 -17.33
CA SER A 66 -19.15 -7.94 -18.11
C SER A 66 -19.83 -6.63 -18.53
N ASP A 67 -20.55 -6.63 -19.65
CA ASP A 67 -21.23 -5.43 -20.16
C ASP A 67 -22.21 -4.84 -19.14
N ASP A 68 -22.87 -5.68 -18.35
CA ASP A 68 -23.75 -5.24 -17.25
C ASP A 68 -22.97 -4.54 -16.11
N LYS A 69 -21.76 -5.03 -15.77
CA LYS A 69 -20.89 -4.36 -14.78
C LYS A 69 -20.38 -3.03 -15.36
N LYS A 70 -19.93 -3.00 -16.62
CA LYS A 70 -19.46 -1.78 -17.31
C LYS A 70 -20.54 -0.71 -17.40
N LYS A 71 -21.75 -1.09 -17.83
CA LYS A 71 -22.90 -0.18 -17.93
C LYS A 71 -23.28 0.41 -16.58
N ARG A 72 -23.40 -0.42 -15.54
CA ARG A 72 -23.70 0.06 -14.18
C ARG A 72 -22.66 1.05 -13.66
N ALA A 73 -21.38 0.78 -13.88
CA ALA A 73 -20.31 1.68 -13.51
C ALA A 73 -20.41 3.02 -14.25
N ALA A 74 -20.64 2.99 -15.57
CA ALA A 74 -20.80 4.20 -16.37
C ALA A 74 -22.04 5.02 -15.96
N ASP A 75 -23.19 4.37 -15.74
CA ASP A 75 -24.42 5.02 -15.27
C ASP A 75 -24.21 5.70 -13.90
N ALA A 76 -23.51 5.02 -12.98
CA ALA A 76 -23.17 5.58 -11.67
C ALA A 76 -22.30 6.83 -11.78
N VAL A 77 -21.28 6.82 -12.65
CA VAL A 77 -20.43 7.99 -12.89
C VAL A 77 -21.20 9.13 -13.55
N VAL A 78 -22.07 8.85 -14.53
CA VAL A 78 -22.91 9.87 -15.16
C VAL A 78 -23.87 10.51 -14.15
N ALA A 79 -24.41 9.74 -13.21
CA ALA A 79 -25.22 10.26 -12.11
C ALA A 79 -24.37 11.13 -11.15
N ASP A 80 -23.17 10.67 -10.78
CA ASP A 80 -22.23 11.40 -9.92
C ASP A 80 -21.82 12.76 -10.53
N LEU A 81 -21.53 12.79 -11.83
CA LEU A 81 -21.18 14.01 -12.58
C LEU A 81 -22.32 15.03 -12.63
N LYS A 82 -23.58 14.62 -12.43
CA LYS A 82 -24.73 15.54 -12.32
C LYS A 82 -24.88 16.10 -10.90
N ASP A 83 -24.42 15.38 -9.87
CA ASP A 83 -24.43 15.82 -8.47
C ASP A 83 -23.19 16.67 -8.13
N VAL A 84 -23.16 17.90 -8.67
CA VAL A 84 -22.02 18.83 -8.49
C VAL A 84 -21.73 19.09 -7.00
N ALA A 85 -22.77 19.25 -6.18
CA ALA A 85 -22.62 19.57 -4.76
C ALA A 85 -22.11 18.38 -3.94
N GLY A 86 -22.62 17.17 -4.17
CA GLY A 86 -22.10 15.97 -3.52
C GLY A 86 -20.69 15.64 -3.96
N ARG A 87 -20.37 15.80 -5.25
CA ARG A 87 -19.02 15.60 -5.78
C ARG A 87 -18.02 16.58 -5.18
N ALA A 88 -18.37 17.86 -5.06
CA ALA A 88 -17.54 18.86 -4.39
C ALA A 88 -17.29 18.52 -2.91
N ARG A 89 -18.30 18.04 -2.19
CA ARG A 89 -18.14 17.61 -0.78
C ARG A 89 -17.22 16.41 -0.62
N ARG A 90 -17.30 15.42 -1.51
CA ARG A 90 -16.47 14.21 -1.44
C ARG A 90 -15.03 14.45 -1.90
N LEU A 91 -14.84 15.16 -3.01
CA LEU A 91 -13.55 15.30 -3.67
C LEU A 91 -12.77 16.55 -3.24
N GLY A 92 -13.41 17.50 -2.57
CA GLY A 92 -12.79 18.77 -2.18
C GLY A 92 -12.27 19.52 -3.41
N ASP A 93 -10.97 19.83 -3.43
CA ASP A 93 -10.35 20.54 -4.54
C ASP A 93 -10.29 19.71 -5.83
N LEU A 94 -10.24 18.38 -5.73
CA LEU A 94 -10.20 17.47 -6.89
C LEU A 94 -11.51 17.48 -7.70
N ALA A 95 -12.60 18.06 -7.17
CA ALA A 95 -13.83 18.27 -7.94
C ALA A 95 -13.64 19.19 -9.16
N ARG A 96 -12.51 19.92 -9.23
CA ARG A 96 -12.13 20.78 -10.36
C ARG A 96 -11.54 20.01 -11.54
N VAL A 97 -11.23 18.73 -11.38
CA VAL A 97 -10.72 17.89 -12.47
C VAL A 97 -11.83 17.69 -13.51
N ASP A 98 -11.52 18.01 -14.77
CA ASP A 98 -12.44 17.85 -15.89
C ASP A 98 -12.20 16.51 -16.59
N LEU A 99 -13.15 15.57 -16.43
CA LEU A 99 -13.09 14.27 -17.07
C LEU A 99 -13.27 14.32 -18.59
N ARG A 100 -13.74 15.46 -19.14
CA ARG A 100 -13.91 15.66 -20.59
C ARG A 100 -12.62 16.11 -21.28
N SER A 101 -11.63 16.53 -20.50
CA SER A 101 -10.33 16.90 -21.02
C SER A 101 -9.57 15.66 -21.52
N PRO A 102 -8.84 15.75 -22.65
CA PRO A 102 -7.94 14.69 -23.09
C PRO A 102 -6.70 14.56 -22.17
N ALA A 103 -6.44 15.52 -21.28
CA ALA A 103 -5.36 15.36 -20.31
C ALA A 103 -5.71 14.28 -19.27
N SER A 104 -4.69 13.55 -18.79
CA SER A 104 -4.87 12.61 -17.68
C SER A 104 -5.27 13.34 -16.40
N VAL A 105 -5.93 12.63 -15.49
CA VAL A 105 -6.30 13.15 -14.17
C VAL A 105 -5.06 13.63 -13.41
N ASP A 106 -3.98 12.84 -13.41
CA ASP A 106 -2.70 13.21 -12.79
C ASP A 106 -2.14 14.51 -13.38
N ALA A 107 -2.12 14.65 -14.72
CA ALA A 107 -1.61 15.85 -15.37
C ALA A 107 -2.44 17.11 -15.03
N GLN A 108 -3.76 16.95 -14.86
CA GLN A 108 -4.62 18.05 -14.39
C GLN A 108 -4.32 18.43 -12.94
N ILE A 109 -4.18 17.43 -12.05
CA ILE A 109 -3.92 17.67 -10.62
C ILE A 109 -2.55 18.30 -10.40
N ARG A 110 -1.51 17.90 -11.13
CA ARG A 110 -0.16 18.52 -11.06
C ARG A 110 -0.15 20.01 -11.40
N ARG A 111 -1.12 20.48 -12.18
CA ARG A 111 -1.28 21.91 -12.53
C ARG A 111 -2.06 22.69 -11.47
N MET A 112 -2.71 22.00 -10.53
CA MET A 112 -3.42 22.62 -9.43
C MET A 112 -2.45 22.97 -8.29
N PRO A 113 -2.68 24.07 -7.55
CA PRO A 113 -1.88 24.36 -6.36
C PRO A 113 -2.12 23.27 -5.31
N PHE A 114 -1.03 22.81 -4.67
CA PHE A 114 -1.12 21.87 -3.57
C PHE A 114 -1.86 22.51 -2.38
N PRO A 115 -2.90 21.88 -1.81
CA PRO A 115 -3.70 22.55 -0.77
C PRO A 115 -2.89 22.88 0.48
N GLU A 116 -2.97 24.13 0.93
CA GLU A 116 -2.28 24.59 2.15
C GLU A 116 -2.64 23.75 3.39
N ARG A 117 -3.90 23.29 3.49
CA ARG A 117 -4.37 22.44 4.61
C ARG A 117 -3.64 21.10 4.71
N LEU A 118 -3.04 20.62 3.60
CA LEU A 118 -2.31 19.36 3.55
C LEU A 118 -0.82 19.55 3.79
N LYS A 119 -0.31 20.78 3.81
CA LYS A 119 1.11 21.04 4.08
C LYS A 119 1.44 20.80 5.56
N PHE A 120 2.65 20.35 5.81
CA PHE A 120 3.18 20.17 7.16
C PHE A 120 4.01 21.40 7.56
N PRO A 121 3.56 22.17 8.56
CA PRO A 121 4.40 23.16 9.22
C PRO A 121 5.67 22.51 9.76
N ALA A 122 6.79 23.24 9.73
CA ALA A 122 8.07 22.74 10.22
C ALA A 122 8.05 22.36 11.70
N ASP A 123 7.22 23.02 12.52
CA ASP A 123 7.07 22.67 13.94
C ASP A 123 6.24 21.40 14.15
N GLU A 124 5.29 21.10 13.26
CA GLU A 124 4.54 19.84 13.27
C GLU A 124 5.45 18.68 12.93
N LEU A 125 6.35 18.84 11.94
CA LEU A 125 7.33 17.80 11.60
C LEU A 125 8.31 17.48 12.74
N LYS A 126 8.64 18.48 13.57
CA LYS A 126 9.47 18.28 14.78
C LYS A 126 8.70 17.59 15.90
N LYS A 127 7.38 17.76 15.93
CA LYS A 127 6.47 17.19 16.92
C LYS A 127 5.90 15.86 16.50
N LEU A 128 6.06 15.44 15.23
CA LEU A 128 5.77 14.09 14.79
C LEU A 128 6.52 13.20 15.77
N PRO A 129 5.79 12.59 16.73
CA PRO A 129 6.42 11.58 17.53
C PRO A 129 6.86 10.57 16.49
N PHE A 130 8.08 10.05 16.59
CA PHE A 130 8.22 8.66 16.18
C PHE A 130 7.06 7.96 16.88
N LEU A 131 6.04 7.52 16.13
CA LEU A 131 4.79 6.94 16.62
C LEU A 131 5.11 5.57 17.23
N LEU A 132 5.92 5.66 18.27
CA LEU A 132 6.48 4.69 19.14
C LEU A 132 5.81 4.98 20.48
N PRO A 133 5.27 3.96 21.16
CA PRO A 133 4.77 4.11 22.52
C PRO A 133 5.77 4.89 23.37
N GLU A 134 5.27 5.91 24.09
CA GLU A 134 6.03 6.73 25.05
C GLU A 134 6.75 5.88 26.12
N GLU A 135 6.32 4.62 26.26
CA GLU A 135 6.91 3.56 27.08
C GLU A 135 8.34 3.14 26.66
N LEU A 136 8.81 3.54 25.47
CA LEU A 136 10.13 3.14 24.94
C LEU A 136 11.31 3.95 25.52
N GLN A 137 11.08 4.86 26.47
CA GLN A 137 12.14 5.67 27.09
C GLN A 137 12.56 5.21 28.51
N ALA A 138 11.89 4.23 29.11
CA ALA A 138 12.16 3.83 30.49
C ALA A 138 12.72 2.40 30.62
N GLY A 139 14.01 2.26 30.94
CA GLY A 139 14.56 1.04 31.52
C GLY A 139 15.89 0.54 30.92
N ALA A 140 17.00 1.03 31.47
CA ALA A 140 18.33 0.44 31.26
C ALA A 140 18.74 -0.34 32.52
N GLY A 141 18.55 -1.66 32.50
CA GLY A 141 19.23 -2.60 33.39
C GLY A 141 20.59 -3.01 32.81
N THR A 142 21.55 -3.34 33.68
CA THR A 142 22.97 -3.60 33.40
C THR A 142 23.26 -4.97 32.77
N ALA A 143 22.47 -5.39 31.77
CA ALA A 143 22.80 -6.57 30.96
C ALA A 143 23.84 -6.22 29.87
N ALA A 144 24.72 -7.16 29.52
CA ALA A 144 25.64 -6.99 28.40
C ALA A 144 24.86 -6.65 27.12
N ALA A 145 25.28 -5.59 26.42
CA ALA A 145 24.58 -5.13 25.23
C ALA A 145 24.64 -6.21 24.13
N PRO A 146 23.50 -6.54 23.49
CA PRO A 146 23.48 -7.44 22.33
C PRO A 146 24.41 -6.94 21.22
N SER A 147 24.97 -7.86 20.42
CA SER A 147 25.74 -7.49 19.23
C SER A 147 24.88 -6.72 18.23
N ALA A 148 25.48 -5.80 17.47
CA ALA A 148 24.81 -5.15 16.36
C ALA A 148 24.41 -6.19 15.29
N LEU A 149 23.21 -6.02 14.72
CA LEU A 149 22.70 -6.77 13.58
C LEU A 149 22.36 -5.79 12.48
N HIS A 150 22.90 -6.00 11.28
CA HIS A 150 22.93 -5.01 10.19
C HIS A 150 21.90 -5.24 9.08
N LYS A 151 21.16 -6.34 9.13
CA LYS A 151 20.10 -6.64 8.17
C LYS A 151 18.79 -6.96 8.86
N LEU A 152 17.70 -6.65 8.18
CA LEU A 152 16.35 -7.00 8.56
C LEU A 152 15.69 -7.77 7.43
N GLU A 153 14.92 -8.81 7.73
CA GLU A 153 14.13 -9.50 6.72
C GLU A 153 12.72 -9.83 7.22
N LEU A 154 11.80 -9.88 6.26
CA LEU A 154 10.50 -10.52 6.42
C LEU A 154 10.57 -11.92 5.81
N ARG A 155 10.18 -12.94 6.58
CA ARG A 155 10.15 -14.33 6.12
C ARG A 155 8.76 -14.91 6.20
N ILE A 156 8.36 -15.64 5.15
CA ILE A 156 7.11 -16.41 5.10
C ILE A 156 7.40 -17.85 5.52
N HIS A 157 6.66 -18.32 6.52
CA HIS A 157 6.74 -19.69 7.03
C HIS A 157 5.72 -20.59 6.36
N SER A 158 4.49 -20.10 6.17
CA SER A 158 3.46 -20.85 5.49
C SER A 158 2.36 -19.98 4.90
N VAL A 159 1.66 -20.54 3.92
CA VAL A 159 0.37 -20.06 3.43
C VAL A 159 -0.63 -21.20 3.61
N LYS A 160 -1.75 -20.92 4.27
CA LYS A 160 -2.82 -21.89 4.54
C LYS A 160 -4.11 -21.42 3.91
N CYS A 161 -4.77 -22.29 3.14
CA CYS A 161 -6.16 -22.15 2.77
C CYS A 161 -7.03 -22.60 3.95
N LEU A 162 -7.89 -21.71 4.44
CA LEU A 162 -8.86 -22.00 5.50
C LEU A 162 -10.26 -22.23 4.94
N ALA A 163 -10.57 -21.56 3.84
CA ALA A 163 -11.73 -21.79 2.97
C ALA A 163 -11.31 -21.43 1.54
N GLU A 164 -11.63 -22.27 0.57
CA GLU A 164 -11.44 -22.08 -0.86
C GLU A 164 -12.45 -21.05 -1.40
N THR A 165 -12.16 -20.45 -2.55
CA THR A 165 -13.22 -19.75 -3.29
C THR A 165 -14.28 -20.76 -3.73
N SER A 166 -15.54 -20.34 -3.86
CA SER A 166 -16.67 -21.27 -4.04
C SER A 166 -16.76 -21.92 -5.43
N GLU A 167 -15.68 -21.92 -6.20
CA GLU A 167 -15.62 -22.39 -7.58
C GLU A 167 -15.20 -23.86 -7.69
N LEU A 168 -15.57 -24.53 -8.77
CA LEU A 168 -15.19 -25.91 -9.03
C LEU A 168 -13.74 -25.97 -9.55
N GLY A 169 -12.76 -26.08 -8.65
CA GLY A 169 -11.35 -26.26 -8.99
C GLY A 169 -10.43 -25.67 -7.93
N SER A 170 -9.16 -26.12 -7.91
CA SER A 170 -8.17 -25.64 -6.95
C SER A 170 -7.70 -24.21 -7.25
N ASP A 171 -7.60 -23.37 -6.23
CA ASP A 171 -7.15 -21.98 -6.35
C ASP A 171 -5.62 -21.88 -6.55
N GLU A 172 -5.16 -21.38 -7.71
CA GLU A 172 -3.73 -21.15 -7.98
C GLU A 172 -3.24 -19.84 -7.34
N ILE A 173 -2.66 -19.91 -6.14
CA ILE A 173 -2.30 -18.72 -5.38
C ILE A 173 -0.88 -18.23 -5.69
N SER A 174 -0.76 -16.93 -5.93
CA SER A 174 0.49 -16.18 -6.01
C SER A 174 0.60 -15.16 -4.86
N LEU A 175 1.84 -14.90 -4.41
CA LEU A 175 2.14 -13.86 -3.44
C LEU A 175 3.13 -12.85 -4.03
N ALA A 176 2.79 -11.57 -3.94
CA ALA A 176 3.60 -10.44 -4.40
C ALA A 176 3.59 -9.33 -3.34
N GLY A 177 4.33 -8.25 -3.58
CA GLY A 177 4.25 -7.11 -2.67
C GLY A 177 5.08 -5.90 -3.05
N THR A 178 5.12 -4.95 -2.13
CA THR A 178 6.10 -3.86 -2.12
C THR A 178 6.70 -3.69 -0.74
N SER A 179 7.89 -3.12 -0.67
CA SER A 179 8.50 -2.65 0.56
C SER A 179 8.66 -1.14 0.56
N VAL A 180 8.73 -0.55 1.76
CA VAL A 180 9.17 0.84 2.01
C VAL A 180 10.21 0.80 3.12
N ASP A 181 11.37 1.40 2.91
CA ASP A 181 12.47 1.50 3.87
C ASP A 181 12.44 2.81 4.67
N GLU A 182 13.49 3.05 5.46
CA GLU A 182 13.56 4.20 6.36
C GLU A 182 13.65 5.56 5.65
N ASN A 183 14.06 5.60 4.38
CA ASN A 183 14.14 6.83 3.59
C ASN A 183 12.87 7.09 2.80
N GLY A 184 11.93 6.14 2.82
CA GLY A 184 10.75 6.15 1.96
C GLY A 184 11.06 5.65 0.55
N ASP A 185 12.28 5.15 0.34
CA ASP A 185 12.58 4.36 -0.82
C ASP A 185 11.78 3.08 -0.72
N ALA A 186 11.34 2.62 -1.86
CA ALA A 186 10.40 1.53 -1.89
C ALA A 186 10.66 0.70 -3.13
N LEU A 187 10.36 -0.58 -3.00
CA LEU A 187 10.77 -1.56 -3.98
C LEU A 187 9.61 -2.49 -4.25
N LYS A 188 9.47 -2.84 -5.52
CA LYS A 188 8.64 -3.94 -5.94
C LYS A 188 9.25 -5.25 -5.43
N ILE A 189 8.39 -6.12 -4.89
CA ILE A 189 8.73 -7.50 -4.56
C ILE A 189 8.07 -8.38 -5.61
N SER A 190 8.88 -8.99 -6.47
CA SER A 190 8.40 -9.81 -7.58
C SER A 190 7.48 -10.92 -7.10
N PRO A 191 6.40 -11.21 -7.85
CA PRO A 191 5.49 -12.30 -7.52
C PRO A 191 6.21 -13.63 -7.53
N PHE A 192 5.72 -14.57 -6.72
CA PHE A 192 6.06 -15.99 -6.85
C PHE A 192 4.82 -16.85 -6.62
N ASP A 193 4.79 -17.98 -7.32
CA ASP A 193 3.72 -18.96 -7.19
C ASP A 193 3.85 -19.68 -5.84
N VAL A 194 2.76 -19.69 -5.06
CA VAL A 194 2.71 -20.37 -3.76
C VAL A 194 2.46 -21.86 -4.00
N ARG A 195 1.29 -22.18 -4.60
CA ARG A 195 0.81 -23.47 -5.11
C ARG A 195 -0.69 -23.36 -5.41
N SER A 196 -1.27 -24.40 -6.00
CA SER A 196 -2.72 -24.67 -5.98
C SER A 196 -3.17 -25.13 -4.59
N PHE A 197 -4.31 -24.63 -4.11
CA PHE A 197 -4.88 -24.95 -2.80
C PHE A 197 -6.27 -25.55 -2.95
N ASP A 198 -6.55 -26.54 -2.09
CA ASP A 198 -7.92 -26.94 -1.73
C ASP A 198 -8.21 -26.51 -0.27
N ASP A 199 -9.45 -26.68 0.18
CA ASP A 199 -9.86 -26.45 1.57
C ASP A 199 -8.93 -27.14 2.60
N GLY A 200 -8.29 -26.32 3.45
CA GLY A 200 -7.43 -26.78 4.53
C GLY A 200 -5.96 -27.00 4.14
N ASP A 201 -5.62 -26.88 2.85
CA ASP A 201 -4.25 -27.07 2.38
C ASP A 201 -3.26 -26.07 2.99
N VAL A 202 -2.02 -26.53 3.15
CA VAL A 202 -0.93 -25.71 3.68
C VAL A 202 0.31 -25.86 2.81
N LYS A 203 0.86 -24.73 2.37
CA LYS A 203 2.23 -24.64 1.87
C LYS A 203 3.14 -24.21 3.01
N THR A 204 4.02 -25.11 3.46
CA THR A 204 5.06 -24.79 4.45
C THR A 204 6.40 -24.60 3.75
N TYR A 205 7.18 -23.60 4.17
CA TYR A 205 8.53 -23.33 3.69
C TYR A 205 9.56 -23.75 4.73
N ALA A 206 10.44 -24.69 4.37
CA ALA A 206 11.56 -25.14 5.19
C ALA A 206 12.85 -25.18 4.32
N PRO A 207 13.78 -24.23 4.50
CA PRO A 207 13.74 -23.10 5.43
C PRO A 207 12.61 -22.08 5.08
N PRO A 208 12.22 -21.20 6.03
CA PRO A 208 11.28 -20.12 5.74
C PRO A 208 11.74 -19.28 4.55
N LYS A 209 10.81 -18.92 3.67
CA LYS A 209 11.13 -18.16 2.45
C LYS A 209 11.39 -16.70 2.82
N GLN A 210 12.58 -16.19 2.54
CA GLN A 210 12.85 -14.76 2.60
C GLN A 210 11.97 -14.06 1.55
N PHE A 211 11.06 -13.22 2.01
CA PHE A 211 10.18 -12.44 1.15
C PHE A 211 10.88 -11.16 0.68
N HIS A 212 11.50 -10.46 1.61
CA HIS A 212 12.29 -9.26 1.36
C HIS A 212 13.27 -9.01 2.51
N TRP A 213 14.31 -8.22 2.25
CA TRP A 213 15.27 -7.79 3.25
C TRP A 213 15.69 -6.33 3.05
N PHE A 214 16.12 -5.71 4.13
CA PHE A 214 16.57 -4.31 4.20
C PHE A 214 17.98 -4.24 4.78
N ASN A 215 18.77 -3.29 4.30
CA ASN A 215 20.04 -2.94 4.89
C ASN A 215 19.83 -1.93 6.02
N LEU A 216 20.11 -2.29 7.26
CA LEU A 216 19.91 -1.39 8.40
C LEU A 216 21.00 -0.31 8.49
N ASP A 217 22.09 -0.41 7.73
CA ASP A 217 23.11 0.63 7.63
C ASP A 217 22.73 1.75 6.64
N GLU A 218 21.69 1.54 5.82
CA GLU A 218 21.17 2.53 4.88
C GLU A 218 20.45 3.68 5.60
N GLY A 219 20.35 4.87 4.98
CA GLY A 219 19.67 6.01 5.61
C GLY A 219 20.41 6.64 6.80
N GLY A 220 21.66 6.26 7.03
CA GLY A 220 22.56 6.83 8.05
C GLY A 220 22.41 6.19 9.44
N THR A 221 23.00 6.82 10.45
CA THR A 221 23.07 6.29 11.82
C THR A 221 21.92 6.74 12.73
N THR A 222 20.94 7.45 12.17
CA THR A 222 19.80 7.97 12.95
C THR A 222 18.75 6.87 13.10
N TYR A 223 18.39 6.61 14.34
CA TYR A 223 17.32 5.68 14.72
C TYR A 223 16.29 6.43 15.58
N PRO A 224 15.03 5.94 15.65
CA PRO A 224 14.51 4.69 15.09
C PRO A 224 14.30 4.71 13.57
N LYS A 225 14.27 3.53 12.96
CA LYS A 225 13.97 3.29 11.54
C LYS A 225 12.72 2.44 11.41
N SER A 226 11.86 2.78 10.46
CA SER A 226 10.61 2.06 10.20
C SER A 226 10.65 1.43 8.82
N TYR A 227 10.18 0.19 8.75
CA TYR A 227 10.15 -0.62 7.53
C TYR A 227 8.76 -1.16 7.32
N PHE A 228 8.31 -1.17 6.07
CA PHE A 228 6.98 -1.60 5.70
C PHE A 228 7.06 -2.62 4.58
N VAL A 229 6.19 -3.61 4.62
CA VAL A 229 5.99 -4.57 3.52
C VAL A 229 4.50 -4.76 3.31
N THR A 230 4.03 -4.42 2.11
CA THR A 230 2.66 -4.68 1.67
C THR A 230 2.62 -6.02 0.96
N LEU A 231 1.84 -6.96 1.50
CA LEU A 231 1.65 -8.30 0.96
C LEU A 231 0.35 -8.37 0.16
N VAL A 232 0.45 -8.80 -1.09
CA VAL A 232 -0.68 -9.01 -2.00
C VAL A 232 -0.79 -10.50 -2.30
N LEU A 233 -1.97 -11.06 -2.04
CA LEU A 233 -2.33 -12.43 -2.39
C LEU A 233 -3.39 -12.38 -3.50
N ALA A 234 -3.21 -13.16 -4.56
CA ALA A 234 -4.11 -13.20 -5.71
C ALA A 234 -4.10 -14.58 -6.36
N GLU A 235 -5.20 -14.92 -7.01
CA GLU A 235 -5.29 -16.07 -7.92
C GLU A 235 -4.57 -15.78 -9.25
N THR A 236 -3.94 -16.80 -9.81
CA THR A 236 -2.95 -16.69 -10.90
C THR A 236 -3.57 -16.93 -12.28
N ASP A 237 -4.65 -17.69 -12.32
CA ASP A 237 -5.31 -18.21 -13.52
C ASP A 237 -5.87 -17.12 -14.47
N PHE A 238 -6.04 -15.88 -14.02
CA PHE A 238 -6.46 -14.74 -14.86
C PHE A 238 -5.34 -13.84 -15.45
N GLY A 239 -4.15 -14.41 -15.69
CA GLY A 239 -3.25 -14.02 -16.80
C GLY A 239 -2.84 -12.54 -16.87
N GLY A 240 -2.51 -11.94 -15.73
CA GLY A 240 -2.04 -10.55 -15.65
C GLY A 240 -2.53 -9.78 -14.43
N LEU A 241 -3.33 -10.40 -13.57
CA LEU A 241 -3.84 -9.80 -12.33
C LEU A 241 -2.70 -9.38 -11.40
N ALA A 242 -1.73 -10.27 -11.21
CA ALA A 242 -0.50 -9.96 -10.49
C ALA A 242 0.22 -8.73 -11.05
N THR A 243 0.39 -8.63 -12.37
CA THR A 243 1.02 -7.46 -13.02
C THR A 243 0.19 -6.18 -12.86
N TYR A 244 -1.13 -6.27 -12.94
CA TYR A 244 -2.01 -5.11 -12.73
C TYR A 244 -1.93 -4.60 -11.29
N VAL A 245 -2.04 -5.50 -10.31
CA VAL A 245 -1.96 -5.17 -8.89
C VAL A 245 -0.61 -4.55 -8.58
N ASP A 246 0.46 -5.13 -9.10
CA ASP A 246 1.81 -4.61 -8.97
C ASP A 246 1.95 -3.17 -9.49
N ARG A 247 1.45 -2.89 -10.70
CA ARG A 247 1.45 -1.53 -11.26
C ARG A 247 0.57 -0.56 -10.47
N LEU A 248 -0.59 -1.02 -9.97
CA LEU A 248 -1.47 -0.19 -9.15
C LEU A 248 -0.79 0.18 -7.83
N LEU A 249 -0.13 -0.79 -7.20
CA LEU A 249 0.60 -0.63 -5.96
C LEU A 249 1.77 0.36 -6.12
N ASP A 250 2.56 0.21 -7.18
CA ASP A 250 3.66 1.14 -7.49
C ASP A 250 3.15 2.57 -7.78
N MET A 251 2.00 2.69 -8.43
CA MET A 251 1.36 3.97 -8.71
C MET A 251 0.84 4.66 -7.44
N VAL A 252 0.12 3.95 -6.57
CA VAL A 252 -0.34 4.47 -5.27
C VAL A 252 0.86 4.97 -4.47
N ARG A 253 1.90 4.14 -4.39
CA ARG A 253 3.13 4.45 -3.67
C ARG A 253 3.83 5.70 -4.20
N THR A 254 4.07 5.77 -5.52
CA THR A 254 4.72 6.91 -6.16
C THR A 254 3.96 8.20 -5.91
N LYS A 255 2.63 8.16 -6.00
CA LYS A 255 1.77 9.33 -5.73
C LYS A 255 1.79 9.75 -4.27
N VAL A 256 1.71 8.80 -3.34
CA VAL A 256 1.83 9.07 -1.90
C VAL A 256 3.16 9.74 -1.56
N ALA A 257 4.27 9.19 -2.06
CA ALA A 257 5.61 9.76 -1.85
C ALA A 257 5.70 11.19 -2.42
N THR A 258 5.20 11.38 -3.65
CA THR A 258 5.18 12.69 -4.31
C THR A 258 4.36 13.72 -3.51
N TYR A 259 3.17 13.34 -3.04
CA TYR A 259 2.31 14.25 -2.29
C TYR A 259 2.82 14.53 -0.89
N LEU A 260 3.43 13.57 -0.22
CA LEU A 260 4.09 13.82 1.07
C LEU A 260 5.31 14.71 0.91
N ALA A 261 6.13 14.51 -0.13
CA ALA A 261 7.25 15.40 -0.44
C ALA A 261 6.77 16.85 -0.70
N ALA A 262 5.69 17.01 -1.48
CA ALA A 262 5.06 18.31 -1.71
C ALA A 262 4.47 18.92 -0.44
N ALA A 263 3.84 18.11 0.41
CA ALA A 263 3.26 18.55 1.68
C ALA A 263 4.32 19.04 2.66
N VAL A 264 5.49 18.41 2.66
CA VAL A 264 6.65 18.79 3.49
C VAL A 264 7.40 19.99 2.91
N GLY A 265 7.21 20.29 1.62
CA GLY A 265 7.70 21.52 0.98
C GLY A 265 9.22 21.63 0.85
N GLY A 266 9.93 20.49 0.78
CA GLY A 266 11.40 20.46 0.73
C GLY A 266 12.10 21.00 1.99
N ALA A 267 11.35 21.28 3.06
CA ALA A 267 11.87 21.86 4.31
C ALA A 267 12.78 20.92 5.12
N ILE A 268 12.94 19.67 4.70
CA ILE A 268 13.82 18.69 5.33
C ILE A 268 15.16 18.69 4.62
N GLY A 269 15.99 19.69 4.94
CA GLY A 269 17.43 19.51 4.86
C GLY A 269 17.83 18.50 5.95
N ALA A 270 18.31 17.32 5.54
CA ALA A 270 19.10 16.38 6.35
C ALA A 270 18.43 15.32 7.26
N SER A 271 17.15 14.97 7.12
CA SER A 271 16.66 13.72 7.77
C SER A 271 15.59 12.97 6.95
N GLY A 272 16.03 12.10 6.04
CA GLY A 272 15.15 11.17 5.29
C GLY A 272 14.22 10.35 6.19
N GLY A 273 14.59 10.13 7.46
CA GLY A 273 13.80 9.34 8.41
C GLY A 273 12.36 9.80 8.65
N VAL A 274 12.07 11.12 8.71
CA VAL A 274 10.68 11.58 8.94
C VAL A 274 9.81 11.34 7.71
N LEU A 275 10.34 11.64 6.53
CA LEU A 275 9.59 11.44 5.28
C LEU A 275 9.33 9.96 5.02
N GLY A 276 10.32 9.09 5.24
CA GLY A 276 10.15 7.65 5.07
C GLY A 276 9.07 7.05 5.96
N VAL A 277 9.02 7.46 7.24
CA VAL A 277 7.95 7.06 8.17
C VAL A 277 6.57 7.50 7.67
N LEU A 278 6.42 8.75 7.23
CA LEU A 278 5.15 9.26 6.70
C LEU A 278 4.72 8.49 5.44
N ILE A 279 5.67 8.19 4.55
CA ILE A 279 5.42 7.42 3.32
C ILE A 279 4.96 6.01 3.68
N GLY A 280 5.70 5.29 4.52
CA GLY A 280 5.35 3.92 4.89
C GLY A 280 3.97 3.78 5.51
N MET A 281 3.61 4.70 6.42
CA MET A 281 2.25 4.76 6.99
C MET A 281 1.19 5.03 5.92
N ALA A 282 1.43 6.02 5.05
CA ALA A 282 0.47 6.43 4.04
C ALA A 282 0.25 5.34 2.98
N VAL A 283 1.32 4.73 2.47
CA VAL A 283 1.25 3.68 1.44
C VAL A 283 0.43 2.51 1.94
N GLY A 284 0.69 2.06 3.17
CA GLY A 284 0.03 0.87 3.71
C GLY A 284 -1.49 0.93 3.70
N ALA A 285 -2.07 2.07 4.13
CA ALA A 285 -3.52 2.25 4.12
C ALA A 285 -4.06 2.75 2.77
N ALA A 286 -3.32 3.61 2.05
CA ALA A 286 -3.75 4.12 0.74
C ALA A 286 -3.97 2.97 -0.26
N VAL A 287 -3.13 1.93 -0.20
CA VAL A 287 -3.28 0.74 -1.03
C VAL A 287 -4.60 0.04 -0.69
N GLY A 288 -4.84 -0.30 0.58
CA GLY A 288 -6.11 -0.93 0.99
C GLY A 288 -7.33 -0.12 0.55
N TRP A 289 -7.31 1.19 0.75
CA TRP A 289 -8.39 2.09 0.33
C TRP A 289 -8.55 2.19 -1.19
N ALA A 290 -7.45 2.20 -1.95
CA ALA A 290 -7.51 2.17 -3.41
C ALA A 290 -8.15 0.87 -3.89
N PHE A 291 -7.80 -0.28 -3.30
CA PHE A 291 -8.44 -1.55 -3.58
C PHE A 291 -9.93 -1.55 -3.24
N ASP A 292 -10.31 -1.04 -2.07
CA ASP A 292 -11.72 -0.95 -1.66
C ASP A 292 -12.54 -0.08 -2.63
N GLN A 293 -11.98 1.05 -3.09
CA GLN A 293 -12.64 1.93 -4.06
C GLN A 293 -12.72 1.29 -5.46
N LEU A 294 -11.69 0.53 -5.84
CA LEU A 294 -11.59 -0.06 -7.17
C LEU A 294 -12.18 -1.48 -7.23
N LYS A 295 -12.70 -2.03 -6.14
CA LYS A 295 -13.27 -3.39 -6.09
C LYS A 295 -14.37 -3.66 -7.12
N GLY A 296 -15.08 -2.62 -7.59
CA GLY A 296 -16.05 -2.76 -8.68
C GLY A 296 -15.42 -2.97 -10.07
N ILE A 297 -14.11 -2.73 -10.20
CA ILE A 297 -13.33 -2.72 -11.43
C ILE A 297 -12.21 -3.78 -11.41
N VAL A 298 -11.61 -4.01 -10.24
CA VAL A 298 -10.72 -5.14 -10.00
C VAL A 298 -11.61 -6.38 -9.91
N GLU A 299 -11.28 -7.40 -10.70
CA GLU A 299 -11.99 -8.69 -10.75
C GLU A 299 -12.13 -9.31 -9.35
N ASP A 300 -13.01 -10.30 -9.25
CA ASP A 300 -13.42 -10.92 -7.99
C ASP A 300 -12.33 -11.84 -7.38
N ASP A 301 -11.04 -11.73 -7.76
CA ASP A 301 -10.01 -12.74 -7.42
C ASP A 301 -8.75 -12.14 -6.76
N VAL A 302 -8.81 -10.88 -6.28
CA VAL A 302 -7.71 -10.24 -5.53
C VAL A 302 -8.08 -9.92 -4.10
N PHE A 303 -7.41 -10.58 -3.17
CA PHE A 303 -7.59 -10.29 -1.76
C PHE A 303 -7.07 -8.90 -1.39
N ALA A 304 -7.75 -8.25 -0.45
CA ALA A 304 -7.32 -6.96 0.07
C ALA A 304 -5.85 -7.06 0.56
N PRO A 305 -4.95 -6.16 0.11
CA PRO A 305 -3.56 -6.19 0.53
C PRO A 305 -3.41 -6.00 2.05
N VAL A 306 -2.40 -6.66 2.63
CA VAL A 306 -2.08 -6.54 4.06
C VAL A 306 -0.72 -5.88 4.22
N THR A 307 -0.66 -4.75 4.92
CA THR A 307 0.60 -4.06 5.18
C THR A 307 1.15 -4.41 6.54
N LEU A 308 2.39 -4.88 6.57
CA LEU A 308 3.17 -5.18 7.75
C LEU A 308 4.14 -4.04 8.00
N SER A 309 4.35 -3.70 9.26
CA SER A 309 5.37 -2.72 9.66
C SER A 309 6.22 -3.25 10.79
N THR A 310 7.46 -2.75 10.85
CA THR A 310 8.36 -2.96 11.98
C THR A 310 9.19 -1.72 12.24
N VAL A 311 9.49 -1.46 13.51
CA VAL A 311 10.33 -0.33 13.93
C VAL A 311 11.54 -0.87 14.68
N ILE A 312 12.72 -0.45 14.21
CA ILE A 312 14.01 -0.80 14.77
C ILE A 312 14.55 0.44 15.50
N PRO A 313 14.68 0.44 16.83
CA PRO A 313 15.18 1.58 17.60
C PRO A 313 16.71 1.67 17.64
N ALA A 314 17.42 0.59 17.31
CA ALA A 314 18.87 0.53 17.19
C ALA A 314 19.30 -0.81 16.56
N LEU A 315 20.55 -0.90 16.06
CA LEU A 315 21.14 -2.16 15.57
C LEU A 315 21.25 -3.26 16.65
N THR A 316 21.22 -2.87 17.93
CA THR A 316 21.21 -3.78 19.08
C THR A 316 19.80 -4.11 19.58
N GLY A 317 18.77 -3.48 18.99
CA GLY A 317 17.37 -3.71 19.32
C GLY A 317 16.94 -5.15 19.05
N ARG A 318 15.98 -5.65 19.84
CA ARG A 318 15.47 -7.03 19.79
C ARG A 318 13.98 -7.06 20.05
N TRP A 319 13.28 -8.10 19.60
CA TRP A 319 11.90 -8.36 19.99
C TRP A 319 11.90 -9.25 21.24
N ASN A 320 11.56 -8.71 22.41
CA ASN A 320 11.59 -9.44 23.69
C ASN A 320 12.93 -10.16 23.90
N GLY A 321 14.05 -9.47 23.64
CA GLY A 321 15.41 -10.01 23.76
C GLY A 321 15.85 -10.98 22.64
N LYS A 322 15.00 -11.29 21.66
CA LYS A 322 15.32 -12.19 20.53
C LYS A 322 15.56 -11.41 19.23
N PRO A 323 16.42 -11.91 18.31
CA PRO A 323 16.62 -11.27 17.00
C PRO A 323 15.47 -11.53 16.03
N GLU A 324 14.40 -12.20 16.48
CA GLU A 324 13.28 -12.62 15.66
C GLU A 324 11.98 -12.44 16.45
N THR A 325 10.91 -12.02 15.77
CA THR A 325 9.57 -11.95 16.36
C THR A 325 9.03 -13.33 16.68
N ALA A 326 8.00 -13.41 17.55
CA ALA A 326 7.11 -14.56 17.50
C ALA A 326 6.47 -14.66 16.10
N ALA A 327 6.06 -15.87 15.70
CA ALA A 327 5.30 -16.05 14.47
C ALA A 327 3.97 -15.29 14.56
N ALA A 328 3.65 -14.51 13.54
CA ALA A 328 2.41 -13.76 13.39
C ALA A 328 1.69 -14.20 12.10
N SER A 329 0.44 -13.78 11.94
CA SER A 329 -0.39 -14.16 10.79
C SER A 329 -1.07 -12.94 10.17
N ALA A 330 -1.04 -12.89 8.83
CA ALA A 330 -1.87 -12.01 8.01
C ALA A 330 -3.05 -12.82 7.46
N GLU A 331 -4.26 -12.29 7.58
CA GLU A 331 -5.51 -12.94 7.17
C GLU A 331 -6.04 -12.26 5.91
N TYR A 332 -6.38 -13.04 4.91
CA TYR A 332 -6.96 -12.60 3.64
C TYR A 332 -8.37 -13.17 3.53
N ARG A 333 -9.36 -12.32 3.31
CA ARG A 333 -10.76 -12.72 3.15
C ARG A 333 -11.36 -12.00 1.95
N GLY A 334 -12.03 -12.74 1.09
CA GLY A 334 -12.70 -12.21 -0.09
C GLY A 334 -13.25 -13.35 -0.93
N PHE A 335 -14.38 -13.10 -1.59
CA PHE A 335 -14.85 -13.97 -2.69
C PHE A 335 -15.08 -15.44 -2.32
N GLY A 336 -15.45 -15.69 -1.06
CA GLY A 336 -15.58 -17.05 -0.51
C GLY A 336 -14.29 -17.58 0.10
N GLY A 337 -13.14 -17.20 -0.48
CA GLY A 337 -11.81 -17.57 -0.02
C GLY A 337 -11.40 -16.95 1.32
N HIS A 338 -10.66 -17.73 2.11
CA HIS A 338 -10.02 -17.33 3.36
C HIS A 338 -8.61 -17.95 3.43
N TYR A 339 -7.58 -17.11 3.36
CA TYR A 339 -6.19 -17.53 3.48
C TYR A 339 -5.50 -16.92 4.69
N ARG A 340 -4.52 -17.65 5.22
CA ARG A 340 -3.62 -17.20 6.29
C ARG A 340 -2.17 -17.31 5.86
N VAL A 341 -1.45 -16.20 5.90
CA VAL A 341 0.01 -16.15 5.69
C VAL A 341 0.70 -16.02 7.04
N THR A 342 1.54 -16.99 7.42
CA THR A 342 2.32 -16.96 8.65
C THR A 342 3.72 -16.40 8.38
N TYR A 343 4.15 -15.40 9.15
CA TYR A 343 5.40 -14.68 8.93
C TYR A 343 6.15 -14.35 10.22
N THR A 344 7.42 -13.95 10.08
CA THR A 344 8.25 -13.36 11.14
C THR A 344 9.11 -12.25 10.58
N TRP A 345 9.45 -11.28 11.42
CA TRP A 345 10.58 -10.38 11.19
C TRP A 345 11.84 -10.93 11.87
N ARG A 346 12.99 -10.82 11.20
CA ARG A 346 14.29 -11.22 11.78
C ARG A 346 15.37 -10.19 11.49
N MET A 347 16.13 -9.82 12.51
CA MET A 347 17.42 -9.14 12.35
C MET A 347 18.55 -10.17 12.26
N PHE A 348 19.53 -9.92 11.41
CA PHE A 348 20.69 -10.79 11.20
C PHE A 348 21.88 -9.98 10.67
N ASN A 349 23.01 -10.66 10.40
CA ASN A 349 24.21 -10.06 9.80
C ASN A 349 24.39 -10.46 8.35
#